data_AF-A0A2W6T1U9-F1
#
_entry.id   AF-A0A2W6T1U9-F1
#
_cell.length_a   1.000
_cell.length_b   1.000
_cell.length_c   1.000
_cell.angle_alpha   90.00
_cell.angle_beta   90.00
_cell.angle_gamma   90.00
#
_symmetry.space_group_name_H-M   'P 1'
#
loop_
_entity.id
_entity.type
_entity.pdbx_description
1 polymer ?
#
loop_
_entity_poly.entity_id
_entity_poly.type
_entity_poly.pdbx_seq_one_letter_code
_entity_poly.pdbx_strand_id
1 'polypeptide(L)'
;MLPIATASMLPPAGTPGETDPGVTQANIETTICRPGYARSARPDYSITGSIKRRLMTTEHPGEQFGDYELDHLIPISIGGAPLASRNLWLQPRHGAATAGDKNVLAYVLWRLVCTHRVPLVTAQRAISHDWPTAYRTYATPENVARYHFRHAELASDRTQEIPPT
;
A
#
# COMPACT_ATOMS: atom_id res chain seq x y z
N MET A 1 28.20 -1.61 -6.21
CA MET A 1 26.98 -1.68 -5.38
C MET A 1 27.01 -0.51 -4.43
N LEU A 2 26.22 0.54 -4.68
CA LEU A 2 26.05 1.60 -3.69
C LEU A 2 25.19 1.05 -2.54
N PRO A 3 25.58 1.25 -1.27
CA PRO A 3 24.78 0.79 -0.15
C PRO A 3 23.46 1.56 -0.15
N ILE A 4 22.33 0.85 -0.15
CA ILE A 4 21.01 1.47 -0.02
C ILE A 4 20.95 2.07 1.39
N ALA A 5 21.10 3.38 1.48
CA ALA A 5 20.92 4.11 2.72
C ALA A 5 19.49 3.94 3.22
N THR A 6 19.32 3.90 4.54
CA THR A 6 18.03 3.89 5.26
C THR A 6 17.01 4.94 4.77
N ALA A 7 17.48 5.99 4.11
CA ALA A 7 16.66 7.02 3.46
C ALA A 7 15.71 6.48 2.36
N SER A 8 15.99 5.32 1.75
CA SER A 8 15.14 4.76 0.68
C SER A 8 13.92 3.99 1.20
N MET A 9 13.87 3.72 2.51
CA MET A 9 12.77 2.93 3.10
C MET A 9 11.57 3.80 3.49
N LEU A 10 11.78 5.07 3.80
CA LEU A 10 10.71 5.98 4.21
C LEU A 10 10.37 6.96 3.08
N PRO A 11 9.11 7.44 3.03
CA PRO A 11 8.74 8.49 2.09
C PRO A 11 9.57 9.77 2.33
N PRO A 12 9.77 10.59 1.29
CA PRO A 12 10.40 11.91 1.46
C PRO A 12 9.66 12.76 2.48
N ALA A 13 10.34 13.73 3.10
CA ALA A 13 9.74 14.60 4.14
C ALA A 13 8.49 15.38 3.66
N GLY A 14 8.34 15.58 2.35
CA GLY A 14 7.16 16.20 1.73
C GLY A 14 5.91 15.30 1.69
N THR A 15 6.04 14.01 2.03
CA THR A 15 4.97 13.03 2.02
C THR A 15 4.76 12.47 3.44
N PRO A 16 4.22 13.27 4.39
CA PRO A 16 3.92 12.81 5.75
C PRO A 16 2.70 11.87 5.85
N GLY A 17 2.00 11.64 4.74
CA GLY A 17 0.70 10.97 4.71
C GLY A 17 -0.46 11.95 4.87
N GLU A 18 -1.56 11.68 4.18
CA GLU A 18 -2.80 12.48 4.27
C GLU A 18 -4.01 11.56 4.21
N THR A 19 -4.95 11.76 5.13
CA THR A 19 -6.20 10.99 5.23
C THR A 19 -7.32 11.63 4.43
N ASP A 20 -8.20 10.81 3.88
CA ASP A 20 -9.46 11.25 3.29
C ASP A 20 -10.45 11.66 4.39
N PRO A 21 -10.88 12.93 4.48
CA PRO A 21 -11.82 13.37 5.52
C PRO A 21 -13.21 12.71 5.39
N GLY A 22 -13.54 12.13 4.24
CA GLY A 22 -14.75 11.34 4.03
C GLY A 22 -14.72 9.94 4.67
N VAL A 23 -13.54 9.47 5.12
CA VAL A 23 -13.38 8.18 5.79
C VAL A 23 -13.10 8.40 7.27
N THR A 24 -14.01 7.93 8.11
CA THR A 24 -13.95 8.07 9.57
C THR A 24 -14.16 6.73 10.25
N GLN A 25 -13.77 6.62 11.52
CA GLN A 25 -14.02 5.40 12.30
C GLN A 25 -15.51 5.03 12.34
N ALA A 26 -16.39 6.03 12.33
CA ALA A 26 -17.84 5.83 12.41
C ALA A 26 -18.45 5.28 11.12
N ASN A 27 -17.77 5.40 9.97
CA ASN A 27 -18.31 5.00 8.67
C ASN A 27 -17.49 3.91 7.97
N ILE A 28 -16.55 3.24 8.66
CA ILE A 28 -15.69 2.23 8.02
C ILE A 28 -16.50 1.09 7.37
N GLU A 29 -17.64 0.72 7.97
CA GLU A 29 -18.52 -0.35 7.46
C GLU A 29 -19.19 0.00 6.12
N THR A 30 -19.44 1.28 5.87
CA THR A 30 -20.05 1.76 4.62
C THR A 30 -19.02 2.30 3.62
N THR A 31 -17.76 2.47 4.06
CA THR A 31 -16.63 2.93 3.26
C THR A 31 -15.60 1.82 3.06
N ILE A 32 -14.44 1.89 3.74
CA ILE A 32 -13.26 1.06 3.48
C ILE A 32 -13.47 -0.45 3.69
N CYS A 33 -14.46 -0.85 4.49
CA CYS A 33 -14.77 -2.26 4.73
C CYS A 33 -15.79 -2.83 3.72
N ARG A 34 -16.39 -1.97 2.87
CA ARG A 34 -17.23 -2.42 1.77
C ARG A 34 -16.37 -3.05 0.66
N PRO A 35 -16.74 -4.23 0.16
CA PRO A 35 -16.07 -4.83 -0.99
C PRO A 35 -15.97 -3.84 -2.17
N GLY A 36 -14.76 -3.70 -2.74
CA GLY A 36 -14.51 -2.84 -3.89
C GLY A 36 -14.34 -1.35 -3.60
N TYR A 37 -14.49 -0.88 -2.36
CA TYR A 37 -14.35 0.55 -2.02
C TYR A 37 -13.03 1.15 -2.52
N ALA A 38 -11.90 0.55 -2.15
CA ALA A 38 -10.59 1.05 -2.56
C ALA A 38 -10.41 1.05 -4.08
N ARG A 39 -11.01 0.11 -4.80
CA ARG A 39 -11.02 0.11 -6.27
C ARG A 39 -11.82 1.28 -6.83
N SER A 40 -13.00 1.56 -6.27
CA SER A 40 -13.84 2.70 -6.70
C SER A 40 -13.27 4.06 -6.34
N ALA A 41 -12.50 4.14 -5.25
CA ALA A 41 -11.88 5.39 -4.80
C ALA A 41 -10.51 5.67 -5.47
N ARG A 42 -9.95 4.70 -6.20
CA ARG A 42 -8.70 4.87 -6.93
C ARG A 42 -8.92 5.81 -8.12
N PRO A 43 -8.10 6.86 -8.30
CA PRO A 43 -8.14 7.69 -9.49
C PRO A 43 -7.70 6.90 -10.72
N ASP A 44 -8.17 7.33 -11.89
CA ASP A 44 -7.80 6.71 -13.15
C ASP A 44 -6.29 6.71 -13.38
N TYR A 45 -5.83 5.70 -14.13
CA TYR A 45 -4.42 5.56 -14.49
C TYR A 45 -3.89 6.75 -15.30
N SER A 46 -4.74 7.41 -16.09
CA SER A 46 -4.37 8.62 -16.84
C SER A 46 -3.89 9.75 -15.91
N ILE A 47 -4.49 9.86 -14.71
CA ILE A 47 -4.13 10.83 -13.68
C ILE A 47 -2.88 10.36 -12.94
N THR A 48 -2.93 9.16 -12.35
CA THR A 48 -1.83 8.65 -11.51
C THR A 48 -0.55 8.39 -12.31
N GLY A 49 -0.66 7.92 -13.55
CA GLY A 49 0.47 7.75 -14.45
C GLY A 49 1.14 9.08 -14.81
N SER A 50 0.38 10.17 -14.92
CA SER A 50 0.94 11.52 -15.16
C SER A 50 1.69 12.04 -13.93
N ILE A 51 1.15 11.81 -12.73
CA ILE A 51 1.83 12.13 -11.46
C ILE A 51 3.14 11.35 -11.37
N LYS A 52 3.09 10.02 -11.57
CA LYS A 52 4.27 9.16 -11.51
C LYS A 52 5.36 9.62 -12.46
N ARG A 53 5.03 9.93 -13.72
CA ARG A 53 5.99 10.46 -14.71
C ARG A 53 6.67 11.74 -14.22
N ARG A 54 5.88 12.69 -13.70
CA ARG A 54 6.41 13.95 -13.16
C ARG A 54 7.41 13.69 -12.04
N LEU A 55 7.03 12.88 -11.04
CA LEU A 55 7.89 12.56 -9.91
C LEU A 55 9.17 11.83 -10.37
N MET A 56 9.07 10.89 -11.31
CA MET A 56 10.27 10.20 -11.84
C MET A 56 11.24 11.18 -12.48
N THR A 57 10.74 12.18 -13.23
CA THR A 57 11.60 13.21 -13.84
C THR A 57 12.27 14.11 -12.79
N THR A 58 11.59 14.42 -11.69
CA THR A 58 12.10 15.38 -10.70
C THR A 58 12.93 14.75 -9.60
N GLU A 59 12.61 13.52 -9.19
CA GLU A 59 13.19 12.85 -8.02
C GLU A 59 14.18 11.74 -8.41
N HIS A 60 13.97 11.09 -9.57
CA HIS A 60 14.74 9.93 -10.02
C HIS A 60 15.16 10.03 -11.49
N PRO A 61 15.83 11.13 -11.91
CA PRO A 61 16.20 11.33 -13.31
C PRO A 61 17.16 10.25 -13.79
N GLY A 62 16.80 9.58 -14.90
CA GLY A 62 17.59 8.51 -15.52
C GLY A 62 17.35 7.11 -14.97
N GLU A 63 16.53 6.96 -13.92
CA GLU A 63 16.15 5.65 -13.40
C GLU A 63 14.97 5.04 -14.18
N GLN A 64 14.81 3.72 -14.12
CA GLN A 64 13.76 3.05 -14.88
C GLN A 64 12.39 3.28 -14.25
N PHE A 65 11.41 3.66 -15.07
CA PHE A 65 10.03 3.86 -14.64
C PHE A 65 9.42 2.63 -13.97
N GLY A 66 9.87 1.42 -14.35
CA GLY A 66 9.38 0.15 -13.80
C GLY A 66 9.81 -0.11 -12.36
N ASP A 67 10.94 0.47 -11.92
CA ASP A 67 11.57 0.15 -10.63
C ASP A 67 10.84 0.78 -9.44
N TYR A 68 9.83 1.62 -9.72
CA TYR A 68 9.05 2.35 -8.72
C TYR A 68 7.55 2.10 -8.87
N GLU A 69 6.82 2.11 -7.75
CA GLU A 69 5.36 2.19 -7.68
C GLU A 69 4.97 3.61 -7.24
N LEU A 70 3.97 4.22 -7.89
CA LEU A 70 3.34 5.39 -7.28
C LEU A 70 2.39 4.88 -6.21
N ASP A 71 2.72 5.13 -4.96
CA ASP A 71 2.07 4.53 -3.82
C ASP A 71 1.50 5.58 -2.87
N HIS A 72 0.50 5.18 -2.09
CA HIS A 72 -0.11 6.00 -1.04
C HIS A 72 0.52 5.65 0.31
N LEU A 73 1.19 6.59 0.99
CA LEU A 73 1.79 6.32 2.31
C LEU A 73 0.75 5.75 3.28
N ILE A 74 -0.38 6.45 3.44
CA ILE A 74 -1.61 5.91 4.03
C ILE A 74 -2.41 5.29 2.89
N PRO A 75 -2.60 3.96 2.82
CA PRO A 75 -3.36 3.30 1.77
C PRO A 75 -4.82 3.74 1.75
N ILE A 76 -5.42 3.83 0.56
CA ILE A 76 -6.86 4.09 0.38
C ILE A 76 -7.72 3.06 1.15
N SER A 77 -7.25 1.81 1.28
CA SER A 77 -7.92 0.76 2.05
C SER A 77 -8.05 1.08 3.55
N ILE A 78 -7.30 2.04 4.08
CA ILE A 78 -7.46 2.55 5.44
C ILE A 78 -7.65 4.07 5.45
N GLY A 79 -8.33 4.59 4.42
CA GLY A 79 -8.78 5.98 4.38
C GLY A 79 -7.70 7.00 4.05
N GLY A 80 -6.67 6.63 3.28
CA GLY A 80 -5.75 7.59 2.69
C GLY A 80 -6.38 8.41 1.57
N ALA A 81 -6.03 9.70 1.50
CA ALA A 81 -6.50 10.61 0.45
C ALA A 81 -5.94 10.17 -0.92
N PRO A 82 -6.79 9.90 -1.93
CA PRO A 82 -6.32 9.26 -3.18
C PRO A 82 -5.42 10.11 -4.07
N LEU A 83 -5.52 11.45 -4.02
CA LEU A 83 -4.77 12.38 -4.87
C LEU A 83 -3.97 13.44 -4.09
N ALA A 84 -3.93 13.33 -2.75
CA ALA A 84 -3.14 14.24 -1.95
C ALA A 84 -1.65 14.05 -2.26
N SER A 85 -0.97 15.12 -2.68
CA SER A 85 0.48 15.07 -2.95
C SER A 85 1.27 14.66 -1.71
N ARG A 86 0.80 15.07 -0.52
CA ARG A 86 1.37 14.69 0.78
C ARG A 86 1.17 13.23 1.15
N ASN A 87 0.38 12.48 0.39
CA ASN A 87 0.16 11.05 0.56
C ASN A 87 0.75 10.21 -0.57
N LEU A 88 1.26 10.81 -1.64
CA LEU A 88 1.80 10.11 -2.80
C LEU A 88 3.33 10.17 -2.81
N TRP A 89 3.97 9.04 -3.14
CA TRP A 89 5.42 8.95 -3.28
C TRP A 89 5.81 7.82 -4.23
N LEU A 90 7.07 7.84 -4.68
CA LEU A 90 7.66 6.77 -5.49
C LEU A 90 8.27 5.72 -4.57
N GLN A 91 7.57 4.60 -4.39
CA GLN A 91 8.07 3.50 -3.59
C GLN A 91 8.92 2.54 -4.44
N PRO A 92 10.16 2.21 -4.03
CA PRO A 92 10.98 1.23 -4.73
C PRO A 92 10.34 -0.17 -4.77
N ARG A 93 10.44 -0.85 -5.91
CA ARG A 93 10.05 -2.27 -6.06
C ARG A 93 11.12 -3.26 -5.66
N HIS A 94 12.36 -2.79 -5.50
CA HIS A 94 13.54 -3.62 -5.26
C HIS A 94 14.29 -3.16 -4.01
N GLY A 95 15.10 -4.07 -3.45
CA GLY A 95 15.86 -3.83 -2.24
C GLY A 95 15.11 -4.29 -0.99
N ALA A 96 15.47 -3.72 0.16
CA ALA A 96 14.76 -3.96 1.41
C ALA A 96 13.57 -3.00 1.51
N ALA A 97 12.48 -3.47 2.15
CA ALA A 97 11.29 -2.64 2.38
C ALA A 97 10.65 -2.17 1.06
N THR A 98 10.30 -3.13 0.22
CA THR A 98 9.75 -2.92 -1.12
C THR A 98 8.27 -2.50 -1.11
N ALA A 99 7.78 -2.03 -2.26
CA ALA A 99 6.35 -1.89 -2.53
C ALA A 99 5.55 -3.17 -2.23
N GLY A 100 6.14 -4.35 -2.47
CA GLY A 100 5.53 -5.63 -2.10
C GLY A 100 5.32 -5.77 -0.59
N ASP A 101 6.34 -5.46 0.21
CA ASP A 101 6.28 -5.54 1.67
C ASP A 101 5.22 -4.57 2.24
N LYS A 102 5.20 -3.32 1.74
CA LYS A 102 4.20 -2.35 2.18
C LYS A 102 2.78 -2.75 1.76
N ASN A 103 2.61 -3.40 0.61
CA ASN A 103 1.32 -3.95 0.19
C ASN A 103 0.78 -5.03 1.15
N VAL A 104 1.66 -5.91 1.64
CA VAL A 104 1.29 -6.90 2.68
C VAL A 104 0.80 -6.19 3.95
N LEU A 105 1.56 -5.20 4.45
CA LEU A 105 1.17 -4.41 5.62
C LEU A 105 -0.17 -3.69 5.40
N ALA A 106 -0.35 -3.03 4.26
CA ALA A 106 -1.57 -2.30 3.92
C ALA A 106 -2.80 -3.21 3.95
N TYR A 107 -2.68 -4.43 3.44
CA TYR A 107 -3.75 -5.42 3.46
C TYR A 107 -4.03 -5.91 4.89
N VAL A 108 -2.99 -6.23 5.67
CA VAL A 108 -3.15 -6.68 7.07
C VAL A 108 -3.82 -5.60 7.91
N LEU A 109 -3.36 -4.35 7.84
CA LEU A 109 -3.97 -3.23 8.56
C LEU A 109 -5.43 -3.04 8.17
N TRP A 110 -5.75 -3.10 6.88
CA TRP A 110 -7.14 -3.04 6.42
C TRP A 110 -8.01 -4.11 7.07
N ARG A 111 -7.55 -5.36 7.12
CA ARG A 111 -8.29 -6.45 7.77
C ARG A 111 -8.41 -6.28 9.28
N LEU A 112 -7.36 -5.79 9.95
CA LEU A 112 -7.41 -5.51 11.38
C LEU A 112 -8.40 -4.38 11.71
N VAL A 113 -8.46 -3.34 10.87
CA VAL A 113 -9.45 -2.25 11.01
C VAL A 113 -10.87 -2.77 10.78
N CYS A 114 -11.11 -3.48 9.69
CA CYS A 114 -12.45 -4.02 9.36
C CYS A 114 -12.89 -5.21 10.20
N THR A 115 -12.04 -5.71 11.10
CA THR A 115 -12.41 -6.66 12.15
C THR A 115 -12.39 -6.02 13.54
N HIS A 116 -12.31 -4.68 13.60
CA HIS A 116 -12.28 -3.86 14.80
C HIS A 116 -11.18 -4.22 15.81
N ARG A 117 -10.11 -4.88 15.35
CA ARG A 117 -8.95 -5.23 16.19
C ARG A 117 -7.99 -4.06 16.35
N VAL A 118 -7.98 -3.14 15.40
CA VAL A 118 -7.16 -1.92 15.42
C VAL A 118 -8.06 -0.73 15.02
N PRO A 119 -8.12 0.35 15.82
CA PRO A 119 -8.81 1.57 15.40
C PRO A 119 -8.19 2.16 14.13
N LEU A 120 -9.01 2.73 13.25
CA LEU A 120 -8.60 3.35 11.98
C LEU A 120 -7.44 4.33 12.19
N VAL A 121 -7.58 5.25 13.14
CA VAL A 121 -6.56 6.27 13.44
C VAL A 121 -5.23 5.66 13.91
N THR A 122 -5.28 4.52 14.61
CA THR A 122 -4.07 3.81 15.04
C THR A 122 -3.34 3.21 13.85
N ALA A 123 -4.07 2.57 12.93
CA ALA A 123 -3.51 2.01 11.70
C ALA A 123 -2.89 3.11 10.80
N GLN A 124 -3.61 4.23 10.63
CA GLN A 124 -3.16 5.38 9.85
C GLN A 124 -1.87 5.98 10.42
N ARG A 125 -1.83 6.24 11.74
CA ARG A 125 -0.64 6.79 12.41
C ARG A 125 0.56 5.85 12.34
N ALA A 126 0.34 4.55 12.54
CA ALA A 126 1.41 3.56 12.50
C ALA A 126 2.10 3.54 11.14
N ILE A 127 1.32 3.44 10.05
CA ILE A 127 1.90 3.37 8.70
C ILE A 127 2.48 4.71 8.24
N SER A 128 1.88 5.86 8.62
CA SER A 128 2.39 7.16 8.18
C SER A 128 3.67 7.58 8.90
N HIS A 129 3.88 7.12 10.13
CA HIS A 129 5.04 7.51 10.93
C HIS A 129 6.30 6.67 10.60
N ASP A 130 6.16 5.34 10.61
CA ASP A 130 7.25 4.41 10.37
C ASP A 130 6.67 3.08 9.88
N TRP A 131 6.39 3.01 8.59
CA TRP A 131 5.78 1.82 8.01
C TRP A 131 6.67 0.56 8.11
N PRO A 132 8.02 0.59 8.05
CA PRO A 132 8.82 -0.60 8.32
C PRO A 132 8.65 -1.12 9.76
N THR A 133 8.55 -0.24 10.75
CA THR A 133 8.21 -0.65 12.12
C THR A 133 6.79 -1.20 12.19
N ALA A 134 5.81 -0.52 11.58
CA ALA A 134 4.44 -1.02 11.51
C ALA A 134 4.35 -2.40 10.82
N TYR A 135 5.16 -2.66 9.79
CA TYR A 135 5.29 -3.97 9.15
C TYR A 135 5.65 -5.04 10.18
N ARG A 136 6.74 -4.82 10.94
CA ARG A 136 7.16 -5.76 11.99
C ARG A 136 6.11 -5.96 13.08
N THR A 137 5.35 -4.93 13.41
CA THR A 137 4.31 -4.98 14.45
C THR A 137 3.04 -5.69 14.00
N TYR A 138 2.55 -5.40 12.80
CA TYR A 138 1.22 -5.85 12.36
C TYR A 138 1.28 -7.00 11.36
N ALA A 139 2.22 -7.01 10.43
CA ALA A 139 2.41 -8.07 9.45
C ALA A 139 3.20 -9.25 10.03
N THR A 140 2.81 -9.71 11.23
CA THR A 140 3.38 -10.92 11.84
C THR A 140 3.06 -12.14 10.99
N PRO A 141 3.85 -13.24 11.09
CA PRO A 141 3.56 -14.48 10.36
C PRO A 141 2.11 -14.96 10.54
N GLU A 142 1.55 -14.85 11.74
CA GLU A 142 0.17 -15.23 12.05
C GLU A 142 -0.84 -14.35 11.32
N ASN A 143 -0.66 -13.03 11.34
CA ASN A 143 -1.56 -12.10 10.67
C ASN A 143 -1.46 -12.23 9.14
N VAL A 144 -0.26 -12.40 8.60
CA VAL A 144 -0.04 -12.62 7.17
C VAL A 144 -0.70 -13.93 6.72
N ALA A 145 -0.48 -15.03 7.45
CA ALA A 145 -1.13 -16.31 7.17
C ALA A 145 -2.66 -16.22 7.28
N ARG A 146 -3.17 -15.46 8.25
CA ARG A 146 -4.62 -15.31 8.46
C ARG A 146 -5.29 -14.45 7.39
N TYR A 147 -4.64 -13.38 6.96
CA TYR A 147 -5.30 -12.34 6.16
C TYR A 147 -4.80 -12.30 4.72
N HIS A 148 -3.51 -12.46 4.47
CA HIS A 148 -2.88 -12.20 3.16
C HIS A 148 -2.72 -13.45 2.27
N PHE A 149 -3.16 -14.63 2.72
CA PHE A 149 -2.85 -15.92 2.06
C PHE A 149 -3.48 -16.13 0.67
N ARG A 150 -4.50 -15.36 0.27
CA ARG A 150 -5.20 -15.58 -1.01
C ARG A 150 -4.54 -14.95 -2.25
N HIS A 151 -3.21 -14.93 -2.33
CA HIS A 151 -2.53 -14.65 -3.60
C HIS A 151 -1.62 -15.78 -4.10
N ALA A 152 -1.23 -16.76 -3.25
CA ALA A 152 -0.36 -17.85 -3.68
C ALA A 152 -1.12 -19.09 -4.21
N GLU A 153 -2.25 -19.48 -3.61
CA GLU A 153 -2.96 -20.70 -4.02
C GLU A 153 -3.75 -20.56 -5.34
N LEU A 154 -4.23 -19.36 -5.70
CA LEU A 154 -4.99 -19.14 -6.94
C LEU A 154 -4.11 -19.09 -8.22
N ALA A 155 -2.79 -19.19 -8.06
CA ALA A 155 -1.83 -19.37 -9.16
C ALA A 155 -1.44 -20.84 -9.36
N SER A 156 -1.57 -21.68 -8.32
CA SER A 156 -1.28 -23.12 -8.38
C SER A 156 -2.47 -23.94 -8.91
N ASP A 157 -3.69 -23.45 -8.69
CA ASP A 157 -4.93 -24.19 -8.98
C ASP A 157 -5.39 -24.07 -10.45
N ARG A 158 -4.66 -23.30 -11.28
CA ARG A 158 -4.94 -23.16 -12.73
C ARG A 158 -4.09 -24.04 -13.64
N THR A 159 -3.26 -24.90 -13.07
CA THR A 159 -2.35 -25.79 -13.81
C THR A 159 -2.70 -27.28 -13.73
N GLN A 160 -3.85 -27.65 -13.15
CA GLN A 160 -4.21 -29.07 -12.95
C GLN A 160 -5.55 -29.53 -13.56
N GLU A 161 -6.13 -28.80 -14.53
CA GLU A 161 -7.29 -29.31 -15.28
C GLU A 161 -7.17 -29.04 -16.79
N ILE A 162 -6.37 -29.86 -17.48
CA ILE A 162 -6.68 -30.28 -18.86
C ILE A 162 -6.35 -31.78 -18.96
N PRO A 163 -7.33 -32.69 -18.95
CA PRO A 163 -7.08 -34.08 -19.28
C PRO A 163 -6.82 -34.21 -20.80
N PRO A 164 -5.93 -35.12 -21.23
CA PRO A 164 -5.62 -35.29 -22.64
C PRO A 164 -6.81 -35.94 -23.37
N THR A 165 -7.20 -35.36 -24.51
CA THR A 165 -7.89 -36.05 -25.62
C THR A 165 -6.93 -36.22 -26.79
#